data_AF-A0A2K3L0J2-F1
#
_entry.id   AF-A0A2K3L0J2-F1
#
_cell.length_a   1.000
_cell.length_b   1.000
_cell.length_c   1.000
_cell.angle_alpha   90.00
_cell.angle_beta   90.00
_cell.angle_gamma   90.00
#
_symmetry.space_group_name_H-M   'P 1'
#
loop_
_entity.id
_entity.type
_entity.pdbx_description
1 polymer ?
#
loop_
_entity_poly.entity_id
_entity_poly.type
_entity_poly.pdbx_seq_one_letter_code
_entity_poly.pdbx_strand_id
1 'polypeptide(L)' 'MRKVHWFEKFNWFISSENYLVISGRDAQQNEMIVKRYMSKGDLYVHAELHGASSTVVKNHKPMQPVPPLTLNQAGCFT' A
#
# COMPACT_ATOMS: atom_id res chain seq x y z
N MET A 1 -9.39 -24.53 7.58
CA MET A 1 -8.13 -23.83 7.22
C MET A 1 -8.46 -22.40 6.82
N ARG A 2 -7.68 -21.41 7.27
CA ARG A 2 -7.91 -19.99 6.92
C ARG A 2 -7.51 -19.73 5.47
N LYS A 3 -8.30 -18.95 4.74
CA LYS A 3 -7.94 -18.50 3.38
C LYS A 3 -6.84 -17.44 3.50
N VAL A 4 -5.67 -17.73 2.94
CA VAL A 4 -4.56 -16.77 2.88
C VAL A 4 -4.85 -15.78 1.76
N HIS A 5 -4.84 -14.50 2.09
CA HIS A 5 -4.98 -13.44 1.09
C HIS A 5 -3.66 -13.20 0.37
N TRP A 6 -3.73 -12.82 -0.91
CA TRP A 6 -2.55 -12.62 -1.76
C TRP A 6 -1.58 -11.54 -1.24
N PHE A 7 -2.09 -10.56 -0.47
CA PHE A 7 -1.32 -9.43 0.06
C PHE A 7 -0.52 -9.79 1.32
N GLU A 8 -0.80 -10.92 1.96
CA GLU A 8 -0.16 -11.29 3.23
C GLU A 8 1.34 -11.58 3.12
N LYS A 9 1.84 -11.74 1.90
CA LYS A 9 3.29 -11.85 1.61
C LYS A 9 4.05 -10.53 1.72
N PHE A 10 3.34 -9.39 1.75
CA PHE A 10 3.90 -8.05 1.91
C PHE A 10 3.78 -7.58 3.37
N ASN A 11 4.33 -6.41 3.70
CA ASN A 11 3.91 -5.68 4.89
C ASN A 11 2.54 -5.07 4.60
N TRP A 12 1.57 -5.21 5.50
CA TRP A 12 0.20 -4.74 5.23
C TRP A 12 -0.55 -4.38 6.48
N PHE A 13 -1.53 -3.49 6.33
CA PHE A 13 -2.56 -3.22 7.33
C PHE A 13 -3.84 -2.71 6.65
N ILE A 14 -4.94 -2.68 7.41
CA ILE A 14 -6.16 -1.99 7.00
C ILE A 14 -6.21 -0.65 7.74
N SER A 15 -6.32 0.45 7.00
CA SER A 15 -6.44 1.78 7.58
C SER A 15 -7.72 1.91 8.41
N SER A 16 -7.75 2.93 9.27
CA SER A 16 -8.95 3.24 10.08
C SER A 16 -10.20 3.54 9.23
N GLU A 17 -10.00 3.92 7.96
CA GLU A 17 -11.06 4.22 6.99
C GLU A 17 -11.28 3.08 6.00
N ASN A 18 -10.81 1.88 6.35
CA ASN A 18 -11.05 0.62 5.64
C ASN A 18 -10.39 0.52 4.25
N TYR A 19 -9.19 1.07 4.10
CA TYR A 19 -8.34 0.89 2.92
C TYR A 19 -7.24 -0.14 3.20
N LEU A 20 -7.01 -1.05 2.26
CA LEU A 20 -5.84 -1.93 2.33
C LEU A 20 -4.59 -1.14 1.95
N VAL A 21 -3.58 -1.18 2.81
CA VAL A 21 -2.26 -0.61 2.56
C VAL A 21 -1.25 -1.75 2.51
N ILE A 22 -0.41 -1.76 1.48
CA ILE A 22 0.66 -2.76 1.29
C ILE A 22 2.00 -2.05 1.09
N SER A 23 3.08 -2.62 1.63
CA SER A 23 4.45 -2.14 1.45
C SER A 23 5.43 -3.30 1.28
N GLY A 24 6.49 -3.08 0.50
CA GLY A 24 7.49 -4.10 0.20
C GLY A 24 8.48 -4.27 1.35
N ARG A 25 8.91 -5.52 1.58
CA ARG A 25 9.93 -5.85 2.59
C ARG A 25 11.36 -5.66 2.09
N ASP A 26 11.53 -5.63 0.78
CA ASP A 26 12.80 -5.51 0.08
C ASP A 26 12.58 -4.87 -1.31
N ALA A 27 13.68 -4.59 -2.01
CA ALA A 27 13.64 -3.96 -3.34
C ALA A 27 12.87 -4.78 -4.38
N GLN A 28 12.92 -6.11 -4.32
CA GLN A 28 12.22 -6.99 -5.26
C GLN A 28 10.70 -6.93 -5.02
N GLN A 29 10.27 -6.92 -3.76
CA GLN A 29 8.88 -6.73 -3.39
C GLN A 29 8.37 -5.33 -3.74
N ASN A 30 9.18 -4.28 -3.52
CA ASN A 30 8.85 -2.91 -3.90
C ASN A 30 8.52 -2.83 -5.39
N GLU A 31 9.41 -3.36 -6.24
CA GLU A 31 9.18 -3.42 -7.68
C GLU A 31 7.94 -4.25 -8.04
N MET A 32 7.74 -5.39 -7.38
CA MET A 32 6.57 -6.24 -7.58
C MET A 32 5.26 -5.52 -7.25
N ILE A 33 5.21 -4.79 -6.13
CA ILE A 33 4.02 -4.03 -5.71
C ILE A 33 3.67 -2.99 -6.77
N VAL A 34 4.64 -2.16 -7.17
CA VAL A 34 4.41 -1.06 -8.12
C VAL A 34 4.04 -1.60 -9.50
N LYS A 35 4.77 -2.59 -10.01
CA LYS A 35 4.58 -3.06 -11.38
C LYS A 35 3.41 -4.03 -11.56
N ARG A 36 3.06 -4.82 -10.54
CA ARG A 36 2.08 -5.92 -10.68
C ARG A 36 0.82 -5.77 -9.84
N TYR A 37 0.87 -5.02 -8.73
CA TYR A 37 -0.25 -4.94 -7.79
C TYR A 37 -0.87 -3.55 -7.68
N MET A 38 -0.16 -2.50 -8.12
CA MET A 38 -0.73 -1.17 -8.26
C MET A 38 -1.62 -1.10 -9.51
N SER A 39 -2.76 -0.44 -9.38
CA SER A 39 -3.75 -0.26 -10.43
C SER A 39 -4.17 1.20 -10.53
N LYS A 40 -4.84 1.58 -11.61
CA LYS A 40 -5.34 2.95 -11.80
C LYS A 40 -6.24 3.35 -10.61
N GLY A 41 -5.94 4.50 -10.02
CA GLY A 41 -6.68 5.05 -8.88
C GLY A 41 -6.10 4.68 -7.52
N ASP A 42 -5.20 3.71 -7.44
CA ASP A 42 -4.39 3.47 -6.24
C ASP A 42 -3.37 4.60 -6.04
N LEU A 43 -2.94 4.77 -4.80
CA LEU A 43 -1.97 5.80 -4.45
C LEU A 43 -0.65 5.18 -4.07
N TYR A 44 0.43 5.78 -4.58
CA TYR A 44 1.80 5.43 -4.25
C TYR A 44 2.33 6.38 -3.16
N VAL A 45 2.98 5.82 -2.14
CA VAL A 45 3.52 6.53 -0.98
C VAL A 45 4.94 6.03 -0.73
N HIS A 46 5.89 6.96 -0.61
CA HIS A 46 7.32 6.67 -0.43
C HIS A 46 7.96 7.83 0.34
N ALA A 47 8.82 7.52 1.31
CA ALA A 47 9.59 8.55 2.01
C ALA A 47 10.71 9.10 1.10
N GLU A 48 11.09 10.36 1.25
CA GLU A 48 12.23 10.92 0.52
C GLU A 48 13.58 10.47 1.13
N LEU A 49 13.76 9.16 1.28
CA LEU A 49 14.93 8.53 1.90
C LEU A 49 15.39 7.36 1.04
N HIS A 50 16.71 7.23 0.88
CA HIS A 50 17.27 6.11 0.14
C HIS A 50 17.05 4.80 0.91
N GLY A 51 16.49 3.80 0.22
CA GLY A 51 16.14 2.51 0.83
C GLY A 51 14.78 2.48 1.55
N ALA A 52 13.99 3.54 1.48
CA ALA A 52 12.61 3.54 1.97
C ALA A 52 11.75 2.52 1.21
N SER A 53 10.67 2.07 1.86
CA SER A 53 9.80 1.06 1.27
C SER A 53 8.86 1.68 0.24
N SER A 54 8.37 0.87 -0.72
CA SER A 54 7.35 1.30 -1.67
C SER A 54 5.98 0.90 -1.13
N THR A 55 5.21 1.89 -0.67
CA THR A 55 3.88 1.68 -0.10
C THR A 55 2.80 2.02 -1.13
N VAL A 56 1.75 1.19 -1.22
CA VAL A 56 0.57 1.41 -2.07
C VAL A 56 -0.70 1.33 -1.22
N VAL A 57 -1.55 2.34 -1.36
CA VAL A 57 -2.91 2.35 -0.83
C VAL A 57 -3.86 1.86 -1.92
N LYS A 58 -4.55 0.75 -1.65
CA LYS A 58 -5.53 0.15 -2.56
C LYS A 58 -6.85 0.92 -2.52
N ASN A 59 -7.11 1.69 -3.57
CA ASN A 59 -8.30 2.51 -3.66
C ASN A 59 -9.46 1.73 -4.28
N HIS A 60 -10.35 1.23 -3.42
CA HIS A 60 -11.56 0.55 -3.85
C HIS A 60 -12.72 1.51 -4.20
N LYS A 61 -12.53 2.83 -4.05
CA LYS A 61 -13.53 3.87 -4.36
C LYS A 61 -12.99 4.81 -5.45
N PRO A 62 -13.00 4.40 -6.73
CA PRO A 62 -12.32 5.15 -7.81
C PRO A 62 -12.86 6.56 -8.07
N MET A 63 -14.09 6.86 -7.65
CA MET A 63 -14.71 8.18 -7.80
C MET A 63 -14.46 9.11 -6.61
N GLN A 64 -13.79 8.64 -5.56
CA GLN A 64 -13.52 9.41 -4.35
C GLN A 64 -12.01 9.46 -4.09
N PRO A 65 -11.48 10.61 -3.64
CA PRO A 65 -10.09 10.66 -3.19
C PRO A 65 -9.93 9.76 -1.95
N VAL A 66 -8.74 9.17 -1.80
CA VAL A 66 -8.37 8.51 -0.55
C VAL A 66 -8.36 9.56 0.56
N PRO A 67 -9.01 9.32 1.71
CA PRO A 67 -9.11 10.35 2.72
C PRO A 67 -7.74 10.67 3.38
N PRO A 68 -7.56 11.89 3.91
CA PRO A 68 -6.28 12.33 4.47
C PRO A 68 -5.75 11.47 5.63
N LEU A 69 -6.63 10.90 6.45
CA LEU A 69 -6.21 10.08 7.57
C LEU A 69 -5.54 8.77 7.10
N THR A 70 -6.11 8.10 6.10
CA THR A 70 -5.48 6.94 5.45
C THR A 70 -4.12 7.32 4.84
N LEU A 71 -4.00 8.49 4.23
CA LEU A 71 -2.72 8.97 3.68
C LEU A 71 -1.68 9.18 4.78
N ASN A 72 -2.07 9.79 5.90
CA ASN A 72 -1.19 9.98 7.04
C ASN A 72 -0.71 8.63 7.62
N GLN A 73 -1.64 7.68 7.78
CA GLN A 73 -1.30 6.33 8.25
C GLN A 73 -0.35 5.60 7.30
N ALA A 74 -0.57 5.71 5.99
CA ALA A 74 0.33 5.13 4.99
C ALA A 74 1.70 5.82 4.97
N GLY A 75 1.76 7.13 5.18
CA GLY A 75 3.01 7.90 5.29
C GLY A 75 3.86 7.49 6.49
N CYS A 76 3.25 7.14 7.63
CA CYS A 76 3.99 6.60 8.78
C CYS A 76 4.46 5.15 8.60
N PHE A 77 3.99 4.46 7.55
CA PHE A 77 4.27 3.04 7.31
C PHE A 77 5.42 2.79 6.32
N THR A 78 5.86 3.83 5.61
CA THR A 78 6.76 3.72 4.45
C THR A 78 8.24 3.95 4.79
#